data_AF-A0A6P8KT52-F1
#
_entry.id   AF-A0A6P8KT52-F1
#
_cell.length_a   1.000
_cell.length_b   1.000
_cell.length_c   1.000
_cell.angle_alpha   90.00
_cell.angle_beta   90.00
_cell.angle_gamma   90.00
#
_symmetry.space_group_name_H-M   'P 1'
#
loop_
_entity.id
_entity.type
_entity.pdbx_description
1 polymer ?
#
loop_
_entity_poly.entity_id
_entity_poly.type
_entity_poly.pdbx_seq_one_letter_code
_entity_poly.pdbx_strand_id
1 'polypeptide(L)'
;MAKILQKYIKFSVKELENYASSPESCVRCITTDMHLAMGPYGMANFKHALHELLIRTKVGFYDSGLDGIVLGIKNIKVLGESAGLRADDPTMHLVINADFYVFRPKAGAILSGVVRHISRHHVSAVIYRVFNTSIRFTNQSASREDIAMDQEIKIRIKNFDISNLMPYIEGELLLENGEASKNKSIKFGSPEPEEKGVKKEDPDEMLDALIAEIKKEPELTPRKKTSTKRKNGENGDTTKTKKVKKEIKSEPI
;
A
#
# COMPACT_ATOMS: atom_id res chain seq x y z
N MET A 1 3.39 0.84 9.22
CA MET A 1 4.37 0.33 8.24
C MET A 1 3.75 0.07 6.86
N ALA A 2 2.54 -0.47 6.75
CA ALA A 2 1.80 -0.67 5.48
C ALA A 2 1.84 0.49 4.46
N LYS A 3 1.59 1.74 4.90
CA LYS A 3 1.60 2.92 4.02
C LYS A 3 2.98 3.24 3.42
N ILE A 4 4.07 2.82 4.06
CA ILE A 4 5.44 3.11 3.61
C ILE A 4 5.78 2.21 2.42
N LEU A 5 5.56 0.90 2.52
CA LEU A 5 5.82 -0.05 1.42
C LEU A 5 4.99 0.30 0.17
N GLN A 6 3.73 0.68 0.33
CA GLN A 6 2.87 1.12 -0.79
C GLN A 6 3.40 2.36 -1.53
N LYS A 7 4.17 3.23 -0.86
CA LYS A 7 4.81 4.38 -1.51
C LYS A 7 5.92 3.96 -2.47
N TYR A 8 6.65 2.88 -2.13
CA TYR A 8 7.82 2.40 -2.87
C TYR A 8 7.50 1.28 -3.86
N ILE A 9 6.36 0.59 -3.70
CA ILE A 9 5.87 -0.41 -4.63
C ILE A 9 5.07 0.27 -5.74
N LYS A 10 5.78 1.04 -6.56
CA LYS A 10 5.24 1.64 -7.79
C LYS A 10 6.02 1.10 -8.97
N PHE A 11 5.85 -0.19 -9.24
CA PHE A 11 6.45 -0.80 -10.42
C PHE A 11 5.61 -0.47 -11.66
N SER A 12 6.29 -0.16 -12.76
CA SER A 12 5.61 -0.10 -14.05
C SER A 12 5.27 -1.52 -14.53
N VAL A 13 4.25 -1.65 -15.38
CA VAL A 13 3.86 -2.95 -15.94
C VAL A 13 5.02 -3.60 -16.70
N LYS A 14 5.80 -2.80 -17.44
CA LYS A 14 6.97 -3.27 -18.20
C LYS A 14 8.06 -3.81 -17.28
N GLU A 15 8.31 -3.16 -16.13
CA GLU A 15 9.29 -3.63 -15.15
C GLU A 15 8.89 -5.00 -14.58
N LEU A 16 7.62 -5.18 -14.21
CA LEU A 16 7.12 -6.44 -13.66
C LEU A 16 7.16 -7.59 -14.67
N GLU A 17 6.85 -7.31 -15.94
CA GLU A 17 6.97 -8.28 -17.03
C GLU A 17 8.43 -8.71 -17.27
N ASN A 18 9.37 -7.76 -17.23
CA ASN A 18 10.80 -8.06 -17.34
C ASN A 18 11.29 -8.94 -16.20
N TYR A 19 10.86 -8.67 -14.96
CA TYR A 19 11.17 -9.52 -13.82
C TYR A 19 10.53 -10.90 -13.99
N ALA A 20 9.24 -11.00 -14.31
CA ALA A 20 8.57 -12.29 -14.49
C ALA A 20 9.17 -13.15 -15.63
N SER A 21 9.75 -12.50 -16.65
CA SER A 21 10.40 -13.19 -17.78
C SER A 21 11.78 -13.77 -17.42
N SER A 22 12.47 -13.17 -16.44
CA SER A 22 13.79 -13.61 -16.00
C SER A 22 13.67 -14.64 -14.86
N PRO A 23 14.13 -15.90 -15.04
CA PRO A 23 14.02 -16.91 -14.00
C PRO A 23 14.79 -16.59 -12.71
N GLU A 24 15.86 -15.80 -12.82
CA GLU A 24 16.73 -15.42 -11.70
C GLU A 24 16.07 -14.39 -10.76
N SER A 25 15.10 -13.61 -11.25
CA SER A 25 14.48 -12.50 -10.51
C SER A 25 13.64 -12.94 -9.30
N CYS A 26 13.32 -14.24 -9.20
CA CYS A 26 12.39 -14.77 -8.21
C CYS A 26 10.99 -14.11 -8.25
N VAL A 27 10.65 -13.38 -9.32
CA VAL A 27 9.32 -12.82 -9.55
C VAL A 27 8.55 -13.73 -10.49
N ARG A 28 7.31 -14.07 -10.13
CA ARG A 28 6.44 -14.93 -10.94
C ARG A 28 5.13 -14.21 -11.22
N CYS A 29 4.64 -14.35 -12.44
CA CYS A 29 3.27 -13.97 -12.79
C CYS A 29 2.37 -15.17 -12.54
N ILE A 30 1.35 -15.01 -11.69
CA ILE A 30 0.42 -16.06 -11.30
C ILE A 30 -0.99 -15.55 -11.55
N THR A 31 -1.67 -16.18 -12.49
CA THR A 31 -3.09 -15.91 -12.76
C THR A 31 -3.91 -16.81 -11.84
N THR A 32 -4.76 -16.22 -10.99
CA THR A 32 -5.61 -17.00 -10.09
C THR A 32 -6.93 -16.30 -9.79
N ASP A 33 -7.88 -17.11 -9.33
CA ASP A 33 -9.19 -16.67 -8.89
C ASP A 33 -9.16 -16.38 -7.40
N MET A 34 -9.71 -15.24 -7.00
CA MET A 34 -9.73 -14.81 -5.61
C MET A 34 -11.10 -14.25 -5.23
N HIS A 35 -11.59 -14.66 -4.08
CA HIS A 35 -12.76 -14.05 -3.47
C HIS A 35 -12.38 -12.74 -2.78
N LEU A 36 -13.14 -11.68 -3.04
CA LEU A 36 -12.94 -10.34 -2.50
C LEU A 36 -14.26 -9.81 -1.92
N ALA A 37 -14.19 -9.16 -0.76
CA ALA A 37 -15.29 -8.40 -0.20
C ALA A 37 -15.02 -6.90 -0.38
N MET A 38 -15.96 -6.18 -0.97
CA MET A 38 -15.88 -4.74 -1.19
C MET A 38 -17.04 -4.03 -0.49
N GLY A 39 -16.79 -2.92 0.19
CA GLY A 39 -17.86 -2.14 0.78
C GLY A 39 -18.75 -1.43 -0.26
N PRO A 40 -19.95 -0.99 0.12
CA PRO A 40 -20.91 -0.36 -0.80
C PRO A 40 -20.40 0.96 -1.40
N TYR A 41 -19.37 1.57 -0.82
CA TYR A 41 -18.70 2.77 -1.35
C TYR A 41 -18.17 2.57 -2.78
N GLY A 42 -17.85 1.32 -3.16
CA GLY A 42 -17.31 1.02 -4.48
C GLY A 42 -18.32 1.14 -5.62
N MET A 43 -19.63 1.18 -5.34
CA MET A 43 -20.66 1.16 -6.39
C MET A 43 -20.63 2.40 -7.30
N ALA A 44 -20.26 3.57 -6.77
CA ALA A 44 -20.22 4.80 -7.57
C ALA A 44 -19.14 4.77 -8.66
N ASN A 45 -18.00 4.14 -8.39
CA ASN A 45 -16.91 3.96 -9.36
C ASN A 45 -16.23 2.60 -9.17
N PHE A 46 -16.94 1.56 -9.59
CA PHE A 46 -16.59 0.16 -9.30
C PHE A 46 -15.19 -0.22 -9.76
N LYS A 47 -14.84 0.09 -11.01
CA LYS A 47 -13.52 -0.25 -11.57
C LYS A 47 -12.37 0.38 -10.78
N HIS A 48 -12.52 1.66 -10.44
CA HIS A 48 -11.50 2.39 -9.68
C HIS A 48 -11.40 1.87 -8.25
N ALA A 49 -12.54 1.73 -7.56
CA ALA A 49 -12.60 1.25 -6.19
C ALA A 49 -12.07 -0.19 -6.06
N LEU A 50 -12.34 -1.06 -7.03
CA LEU A 50 -11.80 -2.41 -7.11
C LEU A 50 -10.27 -2.40 -7.19
N HIS A 51 -9.75 -1.62 -8.12
CA HIS A 51 -8.31 -1.49 -8.33
C HIS A 51 -7.61 -0.91 -7.10
N GLU A 52 -8.15 0.15 -6.50
CA GLU A 52 -7.62 0.75 -5.28
C GLU A 52 -7.65 -0.21 -4.10
N LEU A 53 -8.77 -0.93 -3.91
CA LEU A 53 -8.91 -1.93 -2.85
C LEU A 53 -7.85 -3.02 -2.97
N LEU A 54 -7.64 -3.55 -4.19
CA LEU A 54 -6.64 -4.59 -4.43
C LEU A 54 -5.21 -4.09 -4.20
N ILE A 55 -4.88 -2.90 -4.69
CA ILE A 55 -3.56 -2.29 -4.42
C ILE A 55 -3.36 -2.08 -2.92
N ARG A 56 -4.39 -1.58 -2.22
CA ARG A 56 -4.27 -1.25 -0.80
C ARG A 56 -4.17 -2.49 0.09
N THR A 57 -4.76 -3.61 -0.31
CA THR A 57 -4.86 -4.81 0.54
C THR A 57 -3.85 -5.90 0.19
N LYS A 58 -3.47 -6.02 -1.09
CA LYS A 58 -2.59 -7.10 -1.56
C LYS A 58 -1.20 -6.62 -1.90
N VAL A 59 -1.06 -5.50 -2.59
CA VAL A 59 0.26 -5.02 -3.04
C VAL A 59 1.11 -4.61 -1.84
N GLY A 60 2.29 -5.22 -1.74
CA GLY A 60 3.25 -5.06 -0.64
C GLY A 60 3.05 -5.95 0.56
N PHE A 61 2.08 -6.86 0.51
CA PHE A 61 1.82 -7.82 1.56
C PHE A 61 2.14 -9.24 1.08
N TYR A 62 2.55 -10.06 2.04
CA TYR A 62 2.61 -11.50 1.85
C TYR A 62 1.18 -12.05 1.74
N ASP A 63 0.94 -12.82 0.69
CA ASP A 63 -0.30 -13.56 0.51
C ASP A 63 0.01 -15.06 0.58
N SER A 64 -0.67 -15.77 1.48
CA SER A 64 -0.43 -17.20 1.71
C SER A 64 -0.94 -18.09 0.59
N GLY A 65 -1.99 -17.68 -0.14
CA GLY A 65 -2.48 -18.41 -1.31
C GLY A 65 -1.52 -18.27 -2.50
N LEU A 66 -0.83 -17.14 -2.57
CA LEU A 66 0.21 -16.86 -3.57
C LEU A 66 1.62 -17.14 -3.08
N ASP A 67 1.82 -17.67 -1.86
CA ASP A 67 3.11 -17.98 -1.25
C ASP A 67 4.22 -16.94 -1.53
N GLY A 68 3.91 -15.66 -1.32
CA GLY A 68 4.88 -14.60 -1.62
C GLY A 68 4.35 -13.19 -1.46
N ILE A 69 5.23 -12.21 -1.65
CA ILE A 69 4.87 -10.79 -1.54
C ILE A 69 4.41 -10.28 -2.90
N VAL A 70 3.19 -9.74 -2.97
CA VAL A 70 2.62 -9.21 -4.21
C VAL A 70 3.25 -7.86 -4.54
N LEU A 71 3.90 -7.76 -5.69
CA LEU A 71 4.51 -6.53 -6.21
C LEU A 71 3.55 -5.70 -7.07
N GLY A 72 2.60 -6.37 -7.72
CA GLY A 72 1.66 -5.71 -8.61
C GLY A 72 0.59 -6.66 -9.12
N ILE A 73 -0.47 -6.08 -9.67
CA ILE A 73 -1.65 -6.81 -10.15
C ILE A 73 -2.01 -6.26 -11.53
N LYS A 74 -2.36 -7.15 -12.47
CA LYS A 74 -2.76 -6.81 -13.83
C LYS A 74 -3.98 -7.62 -14.24
N ASN A 75 -4.64 -7.19 -15.31
CA ASN A 75 -5.71 -7.92 -16.00
C ASN A 75 -6.84 -8.38 -15.07
N ILE A 76 -7.26 -7.50 -14.15
CA ILE A 76 -8.34 -7.77 -13.21
C ILE A 76 -9.65 -7.94 -13.97
N LYS A 77 -10.25 -9.12 -13.85
CA LYS A 77 -11.56 -9.48 -14.40
C LYS A 77 -12.46 -9.89 -13.25
N VAL A 78 -13.69 -9.39 -13.24
CA VAL A 78 -14.70 -9.88 -12.30
C VAL A 78 -15.37 -11.09 -12.92
N LEU A 79 -15.45 -12.17 -12.15
CA LEU A 79 -16.14 -13.39 -12.54
C LEU A 79 -17.59 -13.28 -12.06
N GLY A 80 -18.51 -13.29 -13.02
CA GLY A 80 -19.95 -13.13 -12.78
C GLY A 80 -20.48 -11.71 -13.04
N GLU A 81 -21.78 -11.63 -13.28
CA GLU A 81 -22.48 -10.38 -13.62
C GLU A 81 -22.98 -9.62 -12.39
N SER A 82 -23.17 -10.32 -11.27
CA SER A 82 -23.74 -9.77 -10.03
C SER A 82 -22.87 -10.09 -8.82
N ALA A 83 -22.76 -9.14 -7.89
CA ALA A 83 -22.13 -9.38 -6.59
C ALA A 83 -23.08 -10.12 -5.64
N GLY A 84 -22.55 -11.03 -4.84
CA GLY A 84 -23.29 -11.64 -3.74
C GLY A 84 -23.41 -10.66 -2.57
N LEU A 85 -24.61 -10.43 -2.08
CA LEU A 85 -24.87 -9.65 -0.87
C LEU A 85 -25.42 -10.59 0.21
N ARG A 86 -24.89 -10.50 1.43
CA ARG A 86 -25.43 -11.23 2.58
C ARG A 86 -26.44 -10.37 3.33
N ALA A 87 -27.36 -11.00 4.04
CA ALA A 87 -28.42 -10.29 4.76
C ALA A 87 -27.89 -9.49 5.96
N ASP A 88 -26.76 -9.92 6.51
CA ASP A 88 -26.12 -9.39 7.72
C ASP A 88 -24.91 -8.48 7.43
N ASP A 89 -24.29 -8.62 6.25
CA ASP A 89 -23.11 -7.85 5.85
C ASP A 89 -23.41 -7.00 4.59
N PRO A 90 -23.29 -5.66 4.68
CA PRO A 90 -23.47 -4.78 3.52
C PRO A 90 -22.34 -4.86 2.48
N THR A 91 -21.32 -5.72 2.67
CA THR A 91 -20.26 -5.91 1.68
C THR A 91 -20.71 -6.73 0.47
N MET A 92 -20.23 -6.30 -0.69
CA MET A 92 -20.36 -6.98 -1.96
C MET A 92 -19.28 -8.06 -2.06
N HIS A 93 -19.70 -9.32 -2.10
CA HIS A 93 -18.83 -10.47 -2.34
C HIS A 93 -18.68 -10.70 -3.85
N LEU A 94 -17.44 -10.67 -4.30
CA LEU A 94 -17.04 -10.77 -5.70
C LEU A 94 -16.01 -11.89 -5.83
N VAL A 95 -16.02 -12.58 -6.96
CA VAL A 95 -14.90 -13.42 -7.36
C VAL A 95 -14.19 -12.70 -8.50
N ILE A 96 -12.87 -12.59 -8.42
CA ILE A 96 -12.05 -11.96 -9.46
C ILE A 96 -11.03 -12.94 -9.99
N ASN A 97 -10.70 -12.83 -11.27
CA ASN A 97 -9.53 -13.44 -11.87
C ASN A 97 -8.53 -12.32 -12.18
N ALA A 98 -7.29 -12.44 -11.73
CA ALA A 98 -6.26 -11.44 -11.99
C ALA A 98 -4.87 -12.06 -12.09
N ASP A 99 -3.97 -11.34 -12.76
CA ASP A 99 -2.56 -11.67 -12.86
C ASP A 99 -1.80 -11.01 -11.72
N PHE A 100 -1.25 -11.80 -10.81
CA PHE A 100 -0.46 -11.33 -9.68
C PHE A 100 1.02 -11.49 -9.97
N TYR A 101 1.78 -10.40 -9.86
CA TYR A 101 3.24 -10.43 -9.89
C TYR A 101 3.74 -10.60 -8.46
N VAL A 102 4.27 -11.78 -8.16
CA VAL A 102 4.60 -12.20 -6.80
C VAL A 102 6.10 -12.43 -6.69
N PHE A 103 6.72 -11.80 -5.70
CA PHE A 103 8.10 -12.07 -5.32
C PHE A 103 8.16 -13.28 -4.38
N ARG A 104 8.83 -14.33 -4.85
CA ARG A 104 9.04 -15.60 -4.15
C ARG A 104 10.54 -15.89 -4.06
N PRO A 105 11.26 -15.31 -3.09
CA PRO A 105 12.69 -15.54 -2.93
C PRO A 105 12.97 -17.02 -2.73
N LYS A 106 14.14 -17.45 -3.21
CA LYS A 106 14.62 -18.83 -3.07
C LYS A 106 16.05 -18.81 -2.57
N ALA A 107 16.37 -19.68 -1.62
CA ALA A 107 17.73 -19.84 -1.14
C ALA A 107 18.64 -20.24 -2.31
N GLY A 108 19.80 -19.59 -2.41
CA GLY A 108 20.75 -19.74 -3.50
C GLY A 108 20.46 -18.88 -4.74
N ALA A 109 19.32 -18.20 -4.84
CA ALA A 109 19.04 -17.30 -5.95
C ALA A 109 19.95 -16.08 -5.91
N ILE A 110 20.32 -15.56 -7.10
CA ILE A 110 21.20 -14.41 -7.24
C ILE A 110 20.36 -13.22 -7.72
N LEU A 111 20.34 -12.14 -6.94
CA LEU A 111 19.57 -10.94 -7.22
C LEU A 111 20.48 -9.71 -7.21
N SER A 112 20.17 -8.73 -8.05
CA SER A 112 20.80 -7.42 -7.99
C SER A 112 20.14 -6.55 -6.93
N GLY A 113 20.95 -5.88 -6.12
CA GLY A 113 20.48 -4.92 -5.12
C GLY A 113 21.36 -3.67 -5.10
N VAL A 114 20.79 -2.55 -4.69
CA VAL A 114 21.52 -1.28 -4.54
C VAL A 114 21.95 -1.10 -3.10
N VAL A 115 23.23 -0.88 -2.87
CA VAL A 115 23.79 -0.65 -1.54
C VAL A 115 23.24 0.64 -0.95
N ARG A 116 22.58 0.55 0.19
CA ARG A 116 21.99 1.72 0.88
C ARG A 116 22.73 2.11 2.14
N HIS A 117 23.36 1.15 2.81
CA HIS A 117 24.10 1.40 4.03
C HIS A 117 25.28 0.44 4.16
N ILE A 118 26.43 0.96 4.56
CA ILE A 118 27.66 0.18 4.77
C ILE A 118 28.07 0.35 6.23
N SER A 119 28.06 -0.74 6.98
CA SER A 119 28.57 -0.80 8.35
C SER A 119 29.92 -1.55 8.40
N ARG A 120 30.48 -1.72 9.60
CA ARG A 120 31.73 -2.46 9.82
C ARG A 120 31.58 -3.96 9.57
N HIS A 121 30.43 -4.53 9.94
CA HIS A 121 30.21 -5.99 9.92
C HIS A 121 29.15 -6.43 8.91
N HIS A 122 28.38 -5.49 8.36
CA HIS A 122 27.33 -5.80 7.40
C HIS A 122 27.14 -4.66 6.40
N VAL A 123 26.59 -5.01 5.25
CA VAL A 123 26.06 -4.09 4.24
C VAL A 123 24.56 -4.30 4.16
N SER A 124 23.82 -3.21 4.05
CA SER A 124 22.40 -3.22 3.72
C SER A 124 22.23 -2.83 2.26
N ALA A 125 21.57 -3.69 1.49
CA ALA A 125 21.21 -3.44 0.11
C ALA A 125 19.70 -3.55 -0.06
N VAL A 126 19.16 -2.81 -1.02
CA VAL A 126 17.73 -2.83 -1.34
C VAL A 126 17.52 -3.52 -2.68
N ILE A 127 16.74 -4.60 -2.66
CA ILE A 127 16.33 -5.35 -3.85
C ILE A 127 14.97 -4.82 -4.30
N TYR A 128 14.80 -4.64 -5.61
CA TYR A 128 13.57 -4.12 -6.23
C TYR A 128 13.05 -2.81 -5.60
N ARG A 129 13.93 -1.96 -5.06
CA ARG A 129 13.55 -0.69 -4.38
C ARG A 129 12.70 -0.85 -3.11
N VAL A 130 12.43 -2.07 -2.66
CA VAL A 130 11.44 -2.37 -1.61
C VAL A 130 12.02 -3.26 -0.51
N PHE A 131 12.76 -4.31 -0.88
CA PHE A 131 13.20 -5.33 0.08
C PHE A 131 14.59 -5.02 0.62
N ASN A 132 14.66 -4.71 1.91
CA ASN A 132 15.94 -4.59 2.59
C ASN A 132 16.57 -5.97 2.76
N THR A 133 17.83 -6.08 2.37
CA THR A 133 18.64 -7.28 2.45
C THR A 133 19.88 -7.00 3.27
N SER A 134 20.14 -7.83 4.27
CA SER A 134 21.34 -7.75 5.10
C SER A 134 22.39 -8.71 4.57
N ILE A 135 23.60 -8.21 4.36
CA ILE A 135 24.75 -8.97 3.88
C ILE A 135 25.81 -8.89 4.96
N ARG A 136 26.16 -10.01 5.58
CA ARG A 136 27.22 -10.06 6.58
C ARG A 136 28.56 -10.26 5.88
N PHE A 137 29.58 -9.51 6.30
CA PHE A 137 30.94 -9.82 5.87
C PHE A 137 31.38 -11.10 6.57
N THR A 138 31.66 -12.14 5.79
CA THR A 138 32.41 -13.29 6.28
C THR A 138 33.87 -12.86 6.46
N ASN A 139 34.53 -13.35 7.51
CA ASN A 139 35.92 -13.02 7.86
C ASN A 139 36.97 -13.35 6.77
N GLN A 140 36.54 -13.84 5.61
CA GLN A 140 37.37 -14.18 4.45
C GLN A 140 37.20 -13.10 3.37
N SER A 141 38.23 -12.24 3.29
CA SER A 141 38.75 -11.64 2.05
C SER A 141 37.83 -10.88 1.09
N ALA A 142 36.66 -10.41 1.51
CA ALA A 142 35.87 -9.44 0.76
C ALA A 142 36.03 -8.06 1.40
N SER A 143 37.03 -7.32 0.92
CA SER A 143 37.34 -5.96 1.34
C SER A 143 36.11 -5.07 1.21
N ARG A 144 35.66 -4.53 2.35
CA ARG A 144 34.73 -3.40 2.43
C ARG A 144 35.13 -2.26 1.48
N GLU A 145 36.42 -2.15 1.16
CA GLU A 145 37.00 -1.10 0.32
C GLU A 145 36.44 -1.06 -1.11
N ASP A 146 35.89 -2.17 -1.64
CA ASP A 146 35.42 -2.24 -3.03
C ASP A 146 33.92 -1.95 -3.18
N ILE A 147 33.22 -1.67 -2.08
CA ILE A 147 31.77 -1.42 -2.07
C ILE A 147 31.51 0.04 -1.74
N ALA A 148 30.89 0.75 -2.67
CA ALA A 148 30.44 2.13 -2.49
C ALA A 148 28.94 2.20 -2.18
N MET A 149 28.51 3.30 -1.57
CA MET A 149 27.09 3.63 -1.44
C MET A 149 26.46 3.81 -2.82
N ASP A 150 25.20 3.42 -2.95
CA ASP A 150 24.40 3.48 -4.19
C ASP A 150 24.97 2.65 -5.37
N GLN A 151 25.90 1.72 -5.09
CA GLN A 151 26.40 0.74 -6.06
C GLN A 151 25.42 -0.43 -6.22
N GLU A 152 25.24 -0.90 -7.45
CA GLU A 152 24.52 -2.14 -7.73
C GLU A 152 25.47 -3.34 -7.54
N ILE A 153 25.04 -4.29 -6.70
CA ILE A 153 25.80 -5.49 -6.36
C ILE A 153 24.96 -6.75 -6.57
N LYS A 154 25.61 -7.86 -6.91
CA LYS A 154 24.97 -9.18 -6.98
C LYS A 154 24.99 -9.85 -5.61
N ILE A 155 23.83 -10.29 -5.16
CA ILE A 155 23.60 -10.84 -3.83
C ILE A 155 23.04 -12.24 -4.01
N ARG A 156 23.67 -13.24 -3.39
CA ARG A 156 23.08 -14.58 -3.30
C ARG A 156 22.24 -14.66 -2.03
N ILE A 157 20.97 -15.05 -2.14
CA ILE A 157 20.09 -15.24 -0.99
C ILE A 157 20.56 -16.45 -0.19
N LYS A 158 20.89 -16.25 1.08
CA LYS A 158 21.29 -17.32 2.00
C LYS A 158 20.12 -17.83 2.81
N ASN A 159 19.41 -16.90 3.46
CA ASN A 159 18.26 -17.20 4.29
C ASN A 159 17.23 -16.09 4.15
N PHE A 160 15.94 -16.39 4.31
CA PHE A 160 14.89 -15.39 4.23
C PHE A 160 13.67 -15.86 4.99
N ASP A 161 12.90 -14.89 5.46
CA ASP A 161 11.53 -15.11 5.90
C ASP A 161 10.70 -13.93 5.45
N ILE A 162 9.82 -14.18 4.49
CA ILE A 162 8.92 -13.17 3.92
C ILE A 162 7.49 -13.30 4.45
N SER A 163 7.20 -14.34 5.21
CA SER A 163 5.87 -14.63 5.77
C SER A 163 5.59 -13.83 7.03
N ASN A 164 6.66 -13.44 7.74
CA ASN A 164 6.59 -12.69 8.97
C ASN A 164 6.21 -11.21 8.76
N LEU A 165 5.64 -10.60 9.82
CA LEU A 165 5.23 -9.18 9.81
C LEU A 165 6.38 -8.23 9.43
N MET A 166 7.61 -8.59 9.83
CA MET A 166 8.84 -7.94 9.43
C MET A 166 9.63 -8.89 8.54
N PRO A 167 9.42 -8.86 7.21
CA PRO A 167 10.14 -9.74 6.32
C PRO A 167 11.64 -9.42 6.35
N TYR A 168 12.48 -10.45 6.39
CA TYR A 168 13.93 -10.28 6.31
C TYR A 168 14.50 -11.16 5.20
N ILE A 169 15.55 -10.64 4.55
CA ILE A 169 16.33 -11.35 3.56
C ILE A 169 17.79 -11.21 3.98
N GLU A 170 18.45 -12.34 4.18
CA GLU A 170 19.88 -12.44 4.43
C GLU A 170 20.58 -12.96 3.18
N GLY A 171 21.60 -12.22 2.74
CA GLY A 171 22.37 -12.56 1.56
C GLY A 171 23.86 -12.68 1.84
N GLU A 172 24.57 -13.25 0.89
CA GLU A 172 26.02 -13.21 0.77
C GLU A 172 26.42 -12.46 -0.50
N LEU A 173 27.54 -11.73 -0.42
CA LEU A 173 28.08 -11.00 -1.56
C LEU A 173 28.76 -11.97 -2.52
N LEU A 174 28.45 -11.85 -3.82
CA LEU A 174 29.22 -12.53 -4.85
C LEU A 174 30.29 -11.57 -5.38
N LEU A 175 31.55 -11.88 -5.08
CA LEU A 175 32.69 -11.26 -5.74
C LEU A 175 32.95 -12.02 -7.03
N GLU A 176 32.74 -11.38 -8.18
CA GLU A 176 33.29 -11.88 -9.44
C GLU A 176 34.82 -11.72 -9.37
N ASN A 177 35.51 -12.82 -9.08
CA ASN A 177 36.96 -12.89 -9.12
C ASN A 177 37.42 -12.53 -10.55
N GLY A 178 37.87 -11.29 -10.77
CA GLY A 178 38.74 -10.96 -11.91
C GLY A 178 38.27 -9.91 -12.90
N GLU A 179 37.07 -9.34 -12.81
CA GLU A 179 36.69 -8.20 -13.64
C GLU A 179 36.12 -7.08 -12.77
N ALA A 180 36.90 -6.00 -12.66
CA ALA A 180 36.46 -4.77 -12.03
C ALA A 180 35.12 -4.34 -12.66
N SER A 181 34.04 -4.48 -11.88
CA SER A 181 32.73 -3.98 -12.27
C SER A 181 32.90 -2.49 -12.58
N LYS A 182 32.78 -2.14 -13.85
CA LYS A 182 32.86 -0.74 -14.29
C LYS A 182 31.79 0.03 -13.52
N ASN A 183 32.24 0.92 -12.64
CA ASN A 183 31.43 1.81 -11.84
C ASN A 183 30.46 2.60 -12.73
N LYS A 184 29.28 2.06 -12.98
CA LYS A 184 28.12 2.82 -13.43
C LYS A 184 27.33 3.15 -12.19
N SER A 185 27.66 4.28 -11.57
CA SER A 185 26.73 4.97 -10.69
C SER A 185 25.51 5.37 -11.53
N ILE A 186 24.48 4.52 -11.56
CA ILE A 186 23.20 4.91 -12.14
C ILE A 186 22.51 5.74 -11.06
N LYS A 187 22.59 7.06 -11.19
CA LYS A 187 21.74 7.96 -10.40
C LYS A 187 20.29 7.64 -10.77
N PHE A 188 19.64 6.82 -9.95
CA PHE A 188 18.19 6.68 -10.03
C PHE A 188 17.59 7.97 -9.50
N GLY A 189 16.99 8.75 -10.41
CA GLY A 189 16.26 9.96 -10.06
C GLY A 189 15.20 9.64 -9.02
N SER A 190 15.45 10.07 -7.79
CA SER A 190 14.35 10.45 -6.91
C SER A 190 13.64 11.60 -7.61
N PRO A 191 12.29 11.70 -7.58
CA PRO A 191 11.63 12.90 -8.08
C PRO A 191 12.29 14.11 -7.40
N GLU A 192 12.79 15.02 -8.23
CA GLU A 192 13.44 16.24 -7.78
C GLU A 192 12.50 16.98 -6.82
N PRO A 193 12.99 17.50 -5.68
CA PRO A 193 12.24 18.51 -4.96
C PRO A 193 12.12 19.72 -5.90
N GLU A 194 10.89 20.16 -6.16
CA GLU A 194 10.63 21.39 -6.90
C GLU A 194 11.49 22.51 -6.30
N GLU A 195 12.45 23.02 -7.07
CA GLU A 195 13.13 24.27 -6.76
C GLU A 195 12.12 25.41 -6.90
N LYS A 196 11.38 25.69 -5.83
CA LYS A 196 10.83 27.02 -5.64
C LYS A 196 11.99 27.91 -5.22
N GLY A 197 12.44 28.74 -6.15
CA GLY A 197 13.41 29.79 -5.90
C GLY A 197 13.01 30.58 -4.66
N VAL A 198 13.89 30.59 -3.67
CA VAL A 198 13.74 31.38 -2.45
C VAL A 198 13.89 32.85 -2.85
N LYS A 199 12.76 33.55 -3.02
CA LYS A 199 12.72 34.97 -2.69
C LYS A 199 12.67 35.04 -1.16
N LYS A 200 13.63 35.75 -0.58
CA LYS A 200 13.53 36.17 0.82
C LYS A 200 12.38 37.18 0.87
N GLU A 201 11.26 36.76 1.43
CA GLU A 201 10.15 37.64 1.79
C GLU A 201 10.15 37.68 3.32
N ASP A 202 10.26 38.90 3.85
CA ASP A 202 10.43 39.17 5.27
C ASP A 202 9.16 38.74 6.05
N PRO A 203 9.30 38.01 7.17
CA PRO A 203 8.18 37.41 7.90
C PRO A 203 7.21 38.43 8.52
N ASP A 204 7.61 39.70 8.60
CA ASP A 204 6.80 40.77 9.20
C ASP A 204 5.70 41.29 8.25
N GLU A 205 5.90 41.28 6.93
CA GLU A 205 4.90 41.76 5.96
C GLU A 205 3.71 40.79 5.81
N MET A 206 3.93 39.49 6.00
CA MET A 206 2.87 38.48 5.96
C MET A 206 1.97 38.51 7.19
N LEU A 207 2.53 38.85 8.35
CA LEU A 207 1.79 38.90 9.61
C LEU A 207 0.82 40.08 9.62
N ASP A 208 1.24 41.23 9.06
CA ASP A 208 0.40 42.43 8.94
C ASP A 208 -0.77 42.24 7.95
N ALA A 209 -0.55 41.50 6.85
CA ALA A 209 -1.61 41.15 5.91
C ALA A 209 -2.67 40.20 6.54
N LEU A 210 -2.24 39.23 7.34
CA LEU A 210 -3.15 38.30 8.05
C LEU A 210 -3.95 39.01 9.17
N ILE A 211 -3.34 39.97 9.87
CA ILE A 211 -4.01 40.76 10.92
C ILE A 211 -5.05 41.71 10.31
N ALA A 212 -4.81 42.23 9.10
CA ALA A 212 -5.76 43.08 8.39
C ALA A 212 -7.01 42.30 7.89
N GLU A 213 -6.84 41.04 7.49
CA GLU A 213 -7.95 40.18 7.04
C GLU A 213 -8.82 39.69 8.21
N ILE A 214 -8.21 39.40 9.37
CA ILE A 214 -8.93 39.01 10.60
C ILE A 214 -9.77 40.17 11.17
N LYS A 215 -9.41 41.42 10.91
CA LYS A 215 -10.19 42.61 11.31
C LYS A 215 -11.43 42.88 10.44
N LYS A 216 -11.68 42.10 9.38
CA LYS A 216 -12.72 42.41 8.38
C LYS A 216 -13.99 41.56 8.43
N GLU A 217 -14.14 40.58 9.32
CA GLU A 217 -15.43 39.89 9.49
C GLU A 217 -16.30 40.47 10.61
N PRO A 218 -17.63 40.53 10.40
CA PRO A 218 -18.56 41.28 11.25
C PRO A 218 -18.95 40.52 12.53
N GLU A 219 -19.09 41.28 13.62
CA GLU A 219 -19.56 40.82 14.92
C GLU A 219 -20.99 40.22 14.86
N LEU A 220 -21.13 38.94 15.20
CA LEU A 220 -22.42 38.32 15.52
C LEU A 220 -22.70 38.50 17.03
N THR A 221 -23.58 39.45 17.35
CA THR A 221 -24.08 39.67 18.72
C THR A 221 -25.16 38.64 19.10
N PRO A 222 -25.26 38.24 20.39
CA PRO A 222 -26.17 37.19 20.84
C PRO A 222 -27.57 37.73 21.18
N ARG A 223 -28.63 37.16 20.58
CA ARG A 223 -30.03 37.47 20.94
C ARG A 223 -30.61 36.47 21.94
N LYS A 224 -31.08 37.01 23.07
CA LYS A 224 -31.80 36.35 24.17
C LYS A 224 -33.17 35.79 23.76
N LYS A 225 -33.58 34.73 24.48
CA LYS A 225 -34.89 34.08 24.49
C LYS A 225 -36.05 35.06 24.75
N THR A 226 -37.17 34.88 24.02
CA THR A 226 -38.53 35.12 24.53
C THR A 226 -39.52 34.10 23.98
N SER A 227 -40.35 33.59 24.88
CA SER A 227 -41.46 32.65 24.68
C SER A 227 -42.71 33.34 24.14
N THR A 228 -43.43 32.76 23.18
CA THR A 228 -44.88 33.01 23.04
C THR A 228 -45.64 31.83 22.41
N LYS A 229 -46.69 31.43 23.14
CA LYS A 229 -47.80 30.52 22.84
C LYS A 229 -48.31 30.51 21.39
N ARG A 230 -48.73 29.33 20.91
CA ARG A 230 -49.89 29.18 20.03
C ARG A 230 -50.92 28.22 20.64
N LYS A 231 -52.18 28.65 20.55
CA LYS A 231 -53.42 28.09 21.10
C LYS A 231 -53.99 26.96 20.23
N ASN A 232 -54.77 26.10 20.89
CA ASN A 232 -55.65 25.03 20.41
C ASN A 232 -56.77 25.45 19.41
N GLY A 233 -57.30 24.44 18.72
CA GLY A 233 -58.69 24.30 18.23
C GLY A 233 -58.78 23.61 16.85
N GLU A 234 -58.91 22.27 16.78
CA GLU A 234 -60.15 21.49 16.47
C GLU A 234 -60.47 21.42 14.95
N ASN A 235 -60.89 20.33 14.28
CA ASN A 235 -61.38 19.00 14.69
C ASN A 235 -61.45 18.03 13.46
N GLY A 236 -61.57 16.71 13.72
CA GLY A 236 -62.03 15.63 12.80
C GLY A 236 -60.95 14.99 11.92
N ASP A 237 -60.79 13.66 11.78
CA ASP A 237 -61.60 12.50 12.14
C ASP A 237 -60.67 11.26 12.23
N THR A 238 -61.16 10.27 12.96
CA THR A 238 -60.61 9.00 13.39
C THR A 238 -60.31 7.98 12.28
N THR A 239 -59.30 7.13 12.48
CA THR A 239 -59.48 5.65 12.44
C THR A 239 -58.25 4.90 13.00
N LYS A 240 -58.53 4.02 13.96
CA LYS A 240 -57.63 3.04 14.57
C LYS A 240 -57.70 1.71 13.80
N THR A 241 -56.58 1.01 13.65
CA THR A 241 -56.42 -0.48 13.70
C THR A 241 -55.01 -0.85 13.23
N LYS A 242 -54.26 -1.86 13.70
CA LYS A 242 -54.33 -2.81 14.81
C LYS A 242 -52.91 -3.41 14.91
N LYS A 243 -52.33 -3.50 16.11
CA LYS A 243 -51.12 -4.29 16.40
C LYS A 243 -51.46 -5.77 16.34
N VAL A 244 -50.62 -6.59 15.70
CA VAL A 244 -50.63 -8.04 15.87
C VAL A 244 -49.27 -8.47 16.42
N LYS A 245 -49.26 -8.87 17.70
CA LYS A 245 -48.24 -9.69 18.35
C LYS A 245 -48.36 -11.10 17.79
N LYS A 246 -47.25 -11.76 17.43
CA LYS A 246 -47.18 -13.22 17.32
C LYS A 246 -46.40 -13.75 18.52
N GLU A 247 -47.10 -14.55 19.32
CA GLU A 247 -46.59 -15.31 20.44
C GLU A 247 -45.73 -16.48 19.95
N ILE A 248 -44.62 -16.71 20.64
CA ILE A 248 -43.76 -17.87 20.47
C ILE A 248 -44.39 -18.98 21.32
N LYS A 249 -44.86 -20.05 20.66
CA LYS A 249 -45.33 -21.25 21.32
C LYS A 249 -44.12 -22.07 21.80
N SER A 250 -44.12 -22.39 23.09
CA SER A 250 -43.30 -23.41 23.73
C SER A 250 -43.82 -24.81 23.39
N GLU A 251 -42.93 -25.76 23.12
CA GLU A 251 -43.22 -27.19 23.18
C GLU A 251 -42.43 -27.85 24.33
N PRO A 252 -42.96 -28.93 24.93
CA PRO A 252 -42.50 -29.44 26.22
C PRO A 252 -41.58 -30.66 26.12
N ILE A 253 -40.71 -30.75 27.14
CA ILE A 253 -39.99 -31.92 27.72
C ILE A 253 -39.23 -32.83 26.74
#